data_AF-A0A7J7ZDY6-F1
#
_entry.id   AF-A0A7J7ZDY6-F1
#
_cell.length_a   1.000
_cell.length_b   1.000
_cell.length_c   1.000
_cell.angle_alpha   90.00
_cell.angle_beta   90.00
_cell.angle_gamma   90.00
#
_symmetry.space_group_name_H-M   'P 1'
#
loop_
_entity.id
_entity.type
_entity.pdbx_description
1 polymer ?
#
loop_
_entity_poly.entity_id
_entity_poly.type
_entity_poly.pdbx_seq_one_letter_code
_entity_poly.pdbx_strand_id
1 'polypeptide(L)'
;MLALLPLLRTSWSRRAGSLVAIRLPGGVSAGDGLWRAMSRYRTEGRGQPHSPGYRLFFKNEAGHYISPFHDIPLKVDPIEVLSRGEVIRVKILGVLALIDQGETDWKLIAISVNDPEASKFHDIDDVKKYKPGYLEATLNWFKLYKVPDGKPENQFAFNGEFKSKAFALEVIKSTHECWKALLMKKCDGGAINCTNVQVCDSPFHCTQEEARSLVDQDRSVSSSPNEESNEEEQVWHFLGK
;
A
#
# COMPACT_ATOMS: atom_id res chain seq x y z
N MET A 1 43.10 -20.10 8.79
CA MET A 1 41.98 -19.90 9.73
C MET A 1 40.72 -20.36 9.01
N LEU A 2 40.28 -21.57 9.35
CA LEU A 2 39.24 -22.34 8.66
C LEU A 2 37.87 -22.08 9.32
N ALA A 3 36.86 -21.99 8.45
CA ALA A 3 35.45 -22.35 8.60
C ALA A 3 34.58 -21.62 9.66
N LEU A 4 33.48 -21.02 9.19
CA LEU A 4 32.15 -21.64 9.28
C LEU A 4 31.08 -20.80 8.57
N LEU A 5 30.47 -21.38 7.54
CA LEU A 5 29.12 -21.07 7.08
C LEU A 5 28.13 -21.36 8.21
N PRO A 6 27.12 -20.50 8.40
CA PRO A 6 25.76 -21.03 8.45
C PRO A 6 24.72 -20.20 7.69
N LEU A 7 23.91 -20.95 6.93
CA LEU A 7 22.45 -20.92 6.93
C LEU A 7 21.73 -19.74 6.27
N LEU A 8 21.27 -20.02 5.04
CA LEU A 8 19.90 -19.81 4.55
C LEU A 8 18.98 -19.05 5.52
N ARG A 9 18.82 -17.75 5.27
CA ARG A 9 17.61 -17.01 5.65
C ARG A 9 16.92 -16.58 4.37
N THR A 10 15.80 -17.23 4.07
CA THR A 10 14.82 -16.72 3.11
C THR A 10 14.24 -15.43 3.70
N SER A 11 14.86 -14.30 3.37
CA SER A 11 14.29 -12.98 3.64
C SER A 11 13.24 -12.68 2.57
N TRP A 12 11.98 -12.91 2.93
CA TRP A 12 10.86 -12.19 2.34
C TRP A 12 10.71 -10.86 3.07
N SER A 13 11.50 -9.87 2.65
CA SER A 13 11.18 -8.46 2.84
C SER A 13 11.84 -7.65 1.73
N ARG A 14 11.19 -7.63 0.58
CA ARG A 14 11.23 -6.45 -0.29
C ARG A 14 9.79 -6.03 -0.48
N ARG A 15 9.32 -5.08 0.34
CA ARG A 15 8.04 -4.41 0.09
C ARG A 15 8.28 -2.92 -0.01
N ALA A 16 7.73 -2.36 -1.08
CA ALA A 16 7.60 -0.93 -1.30
C ALA A 16 6.82 -0.30 -0.13
N GLY A 17 7.16 0.94 0.20
CA GLY A 17 6.64 1.68 1.35
C GLY A 17 5.12 1.67 1.48
N SER A 18 4.65 1.79 2.71
CA SER A 18 3.21 1.81 3.02
C SER A 18 2.67 3.25 2.99
N LEU A 19 1.48 3.46 2.41
CA LEU A 19 0.80 4.75 2.40
C LEU A 19 -0.05 4.91 3.67
N VAL A 20 0.08 6.05 4.35
CA VAL A 20 -0.78 6.41 5.49
C VAL A 20 -1.76 7.47 5.01
N ALA A 21 -3.05 7.11 5.00
CA ALA A 21 -4.14 8.03 4.70
C ALA A 21 -4.68 8.64 6.00
N ILE A 22 -4.79 9.97 6.06
CA ILE A 22 -5.41 10.69 7.18
C ILE A 22 -6.94 10.60 7.02
N ARG A 23 -7.65 10.19 8.10
CA ARG A 23 -9.12 9.99 8.12
C ARG A 23 -9.84 11.11 8.89
N LEU A 24 -11.09 11.39 8.51
CA LEU A 24 -12.04 12.19 9.28
C LEU A 24 -13.28 11.36 9.70
N PRO A 25 -13.91 11.66 10.85
CA PRO A 25 -15.29 11.26 11.11
C PRO A 25 -16.26 12.26 10.47
N GLY A 26 -17.08 11.80 9.51
CA GLY A 26 -18.13 12.58 8.85
C GLY A 26 -19.52 12.25 9.43
N GLY A 27 -20.31 13.28 9.71
CA GLY A 27 -21.72 13.18 10.14
C GLY A 27 -22.66 12.83 8.99
N VAL A 28 -23.77 12.16 9.33
CA VAL A 28 -24.75 11.59 8.39
C VAL A 28 -25.57 12.69 7.72
N SER A 29 -25.62 12.71 6.39
CA SER A 29 -26.71 13.33 5.64
C SER A 29 -27.11 12.41 4.49
N ALA A 30 -28.38 12.00 4.54
CA ALA A 30 -29.01 11.11 3.57
C ALA A 30 -29.31 11.86 2.26
N GLY A 31 -28.94 11.23 1.14
CA GLY A 31 -29.22 11.71 -0.20
C GLY A 31 -28.86 10.61 -1.21
N ASP A 32 -29.74 9.63 -1.32
CA ASP A 32 -29.66 8.58 -2.33
C ASP A 32 -29.87 9.17 -3.72
N GLY A 33 -28.92 8.92 -4.62
CA GLY A 33 -29.03 9.18 -6.04
C GLY A 33 -27.94 10.11 -6.57
N LEU A 34 -27.12 9.56 -7.46
CA LEU A 34 -26.16 10.28 -8.33
C LEU A 34 -24.72 10.43 -7.81
N TRP A 35 -24.06 9.32 -7.48
CA TRP A 35 -22.61 9.21 -7.71
C TRP A 35 -22.25 7.75 -8.00
N ARG A 36 -22.24 7.37 -9.28
CA ARG A 36 -21.49 6.19 -9.73
C ARG A 36 -20.62 6.63 -10.88
N ALA A 37 -19.72 7.57 -10.59
CA ALA A 37 -18.57 7.79 -11.46
C ALA A 37 -17.82 6.45 -11.51
N MET A 38 -17.76 5.86 -12.70
CA MET A 38 -17.17 4.53 -12.87
C MET A 38 -15.69 4.61 -12.51
N SER A 39 -15.29 3.91 -11.43
CA SER A 39 -13.86 3.71 -11.15
C SER A 39 -13.18 3.11 -12.38
N ARG A 40 -12.06 3.71 -12.80
CA ARG A 40 -11.28 3.28 -13.99
C ARG A 40 -10.72 1.87 -13.83
N TYR A 41 -10.66 1.40 -12.59
CA TYR A 41 -10.17 0.09 -12.23
C TYR A 41 -11.22 -0.68 -11.44
N ARG A 42 -11.34 -1.97 -11.73
CA ARG A 42 -12.21 -2.91 -11.01
C ARG A 42 -11.37 -4.03 -10.43
N THR A 43 -11.87 -4.64 -9.37
CA THR A 43 -11.22 -5.80 -8.77
C THR A 43 -12.05 -7.06 -8.96
N GLU A 44 -11.36 -8.20 -8.98
CA GLU A 44 -11.96 -9.53 -9.03
C GLU A 44 -11.32 -10.40 -7.95
N GLY A 45 -12.10 -10.78 -6.95
CA GLY A 45 -11.67 -11.70 -5.91
C GLY A 45 -11.73 -13.15 -6.38
N ARG A 46 -10.68 -13.93 -6.09
CA ARG A 46 -10.64 -15.38 -6.27
C ARG A 46 -10.28 -16.04 -4.93
N GLY A 47 -10.88 -17.19 -4.67
CA GLY A 47 -10.75 -17.91 -3.40
C GLY A 47 -11.55 -17.32 -2.25
N GLN A 48 -11.44 -17.96 -1.09
CA GLN A 48 -12.18 -17.59 0.10
C GLN A 48 -11.55 -16.36 0.76
N PRO A 49 -12.29 -15.25 1.01
CA PRO A 49 -11.79 -14.12 1.78
C PRO A 49 -11.18 -14.56 3.11
N HIS A 50 -10.12 -13.86 3.56
CA HIS A 50 -9.39 -14.17 4.80
C HIS A 50 -8.65 -15.53 4.81
N SER A 51 -8.50 -16.20 3.66
CA SER A 51 -7.70 -17.42 3.53
C SER A 51 -6.34 -17.19 2.85
N PRO A 52 -5.33 -18.07 3.06
CA PRO A 52 -4.07 -18.03 2.32
C PRO A 52 -4.22 -18.16 0.79
N GLY A 53 -5.34 -18.71 0.32
CA GLY A 53 -5.69 -18.87 -1.08
C GLY A 53 -6.40 -17.65 -1.69
N TYR A 54 -6.76 -16.64 -0.90
CA TYR A 54 -7.43 -15.45 -1.42
C TYR A 54 -6.51 -14.63 -2.33
N ARG A 55 -7.03 -14.19 -3.47
CA ARG A 55 -6.34 -13.34 -4.44
C ARG A 55 -7.27 -12.24 -4.91
N LEU A 56 -6.71 -11.05 -5.15
CA LEU A 56 -7.44 -9.91 -5.68
C LEU A 56 -6.76 -9.45 -6.96
N PHE A 57 -7.43 -9.65 -8.09
CA PHE A 57 -6.94 -9.26 -9.41
C PHE A 57 -7.52 -7.91 -9.81
N PHE A 58 -6.78 -7.15 -10.63
CA PHE A 58 -7.18 -5.82 -11.08
C PHE A 58 -7.50 -5.85 -12.57
N LYS A 59 -8.52 -5.08 -12.96
CA LYS A 59 -8.95 -4.88 -14.35
C LYS A 59 -9.06 -3.40 -14.66
N ASN A 60 -8.73 -3.02 -15.90
CA ASN A 60 -8.99 -1.66 -16.39
C ASN A 60 -10.44 -1.48 -16.89
N GLU A 61 -10.77 -0.30 -17.43
CA GLU A 61 -12.09 0.03 -17.98
C GLU A 61 -12.58 -0.94 -19.06
N ALA A 62 -11.65 -1.51 -19.86
CA ALA A 62 -11.95 -2.48 -20.91
C ALA A 62 -12.15 -3.92 -20.39
N GLY A 63 -12.03 -4.14 -19.07
CA GLY A 63 -12.14 -5.47 -18.46
C GLY A 63 -10.88 -6.34 -18.60
N HIS A 64 -9.79 -5.75 -19.08
CA HIS A 64 -8.48 -6.39 -19.24
C HIS A 64 -7.75 -6.48 -17.91
N TYR A 65 -7.15 -7.64 -17.61
CA TYR A 65 -6.36 -7.80 -16.39
C TYR A 65 -5.10 -6.95 -16.47
N ILE A 66 -4.72 -6.37 -15.33
CA ILE A 66 -3.55 -5.51 -15.18
C ILE A 66 -2.82 -5.84 -13.89
N SER A 67 -1.50 -5.59 -13.86
CA SER A 67 -0.72 -5.62 -12.63
C SER A 67 -0.93 -4.31 -11.85
N PRO A 68 -1.42 -4.36 -10.59
CA PRO A 68 -1.52 -3.16 -9.77
C PRO A 68 -0.16 -2.55 -9.43
N PHE A 69 0.93 -3.30 -9.62
CA PHE A 69 2.29 -2.84 -9.31
C PHE A 69 2.99 -2.17 -10.52
N HIS A 70 2.56 -2.47 -11.74
CA HIS A 70 3.28 -2.03 -12.95
C HIS A 70 2.41 -1.21 -13.92
N ASP A 71 1.12 -1.51 -14.00
CA ASP A 71 0.25 -0.97 -15.04
C ASP A 71 -0.61 0.21 -14.55
N ILE A 72 -0.80 0.34 -13.23
CA ILE A 72 -1.53 1.48 -12.67
C ILE A 72 -0.60 2.70 -12.63
N PRO A 73 -0.94 3.80 -13.35
CA PRO A 73 -0.16 5.03 -13.28
C PRO A 73 -0.24 5.64 -11.88
N LEU A 74 0.77 6.40 -11.50
CA LEU A 74 0.86 7.07 -10.20
C LEU A 74 -0.26 8.11 -9.92
N LYS A 75 -1.20 8.34 -10.84
CA LYS A 75 -2.28 9.36 -10.74
C LYS A 75 -3.63 8.73 -11.15
N VAL A 76 -4.64 8.63 -10.26
CA VAL A 76 -5.94 7.93 -10.46
C VAL A 76 -7.12 8.61 -9.70
N ASP A 77 -8.42 8.53 -10.03
CA ASP A 77 -9.56 9.23 -9.33
C ASP A 77 -10.59 8.22 -8.64
N PRO A 78 -11.68 8.58 -7.87
CA PRO A 78 -11.84 8.40 -6.39
C PRO A 78 -13.17 7.78 -5.77
N ILE A 79 -13.27 7.50 -4.43
CA ILE A 79 -14.15 8.09 -3.32
C ILE A 79 -13.99 7.35 -1.93
N GLU A 80 -14.62 7.81 -0.83
CA GLU A 80 -14.69 7.42 0.62
C GLU A 80 -14.53 5.95 1.06
N VAL A 81 -14.16 5.74 2.35
CA VAL A 81 -13.72 4.47 3.00
C VAL A 81 -13.30 3.44 1.97
N LEU A 82 -12.03 3.55 1.61
CA LEU A 82 -11.50 2.83 0.46
C LEU A 82 -11.75 1.34 0.61
N SER A 83 -12.40 0.79 -0.40
CA SER A 83 -12.53 -0.67 -0.48
C SER A 83 -11.16 -1.28 -0.76
N ARG A 84 -10.92 -2.51 -0.30
CA ARG A 84 -9.66 -3.21 -0.60
C ARG A 84 -9.46 -3.29 -2.12
N GLY A 85 -8.32 -2.78 -2.58
CA GLY A 85 -7.97 -2.71 -4.00
C GLY A 85 -8.60 -1.55 -4.76
N GLU A 86 -9.20 -0.58 -4.07
CA GLU A 86 -9.55 0.70 -4.68
C GLU A 86 -8.28 1.51 -4.98
N VAL A 87 -8.34 2.25 -6.09
CA VAL A 87 -7.21 3.03 -6.61
C VAL A 87 -7.64 4.49 -6.63
N ILE A 88 -6.95 5.34 -5.86
CA ILE A 88 -7.34 6.74 -5.67
C ILE A 88 -6.20 7.72 -5.89
N ARG A 89 -6.58 8.99 -6.05
CA ARG A 89 -5.64 10.11 -6.10
C ARG A 89 -5.48 10.69 -4.74
N VAL A 90 -4.23 10.94 -4.43
CA VAL A 90 -3.86 11.64 -3.22
C VAL A 90 -2.97 12.82 -3.51
N LYS A 91 -3.08 13.84 -2.69
CA LYS A 91 -2.10 14.91 -2.55
C LYS A 91 -1.12 14.50 -1.47
N ILE A 92 0.15 14.39 -1.85
CA ILE A 92 1.26 14.13 -0.92
C ILE A 92 1.46 15.36 -0.03
N LEU A 93 1.55 15.12 1.28
CA LEU A 93 1.74 16.15 2.31
C LEU A 93 3.10 16.01 2.99
N GLY A 94 3.63 14.79 3.12
CA GLY A 94 4.92 14.55 3.75
C GLY A 94 5.29 13.07 3.79
N VAL A 95 6.31 12.73 4.55
CA VAL A 95 6.79 11.35 4.71
C VAL A 95 7.44 11.12 6.07
N LEU A 96 7.29 9.92 6.61
CA LEU A 96 7.98 9.42 7.81
C LEU A 96 8.95 8.30 7.44
N ALA A 97 10.13 8.29 8.04
CA ALA A 97 11.19 7.33 7.76
C ALA A 97 11.29 6.26 8.87
N LEU A 98 10.50 5.18 8.76
CA LEU A 98 10.59 4.05 9.67
C LEU A 98 11.85 3.23 9.34
N ILE A 99 12.55 2.74 10.37
CA ILE A 99 13.62 1.77 10.24
C ILE A 99 13.10 0.43 10.72
N ASP A 100 12.89 -0.50 9.79
CA ASP A 100 12.42 -1.85 10.08
C ASP A 100 13.55 -2.85 9.84
N GLN A 101 14.05 -3.45 10.91
CA GLN A 101 15.13 -4.46 10.86
C GLN A 101 16.37 -4.03 10.06
N GLY A 102 16.74 -2.74 10.16
CA GLY A 102 17.89 -2.17 9.45
C GLY A 102 17.60 -1.69 8.02
N GLU A 103 16.37 -1.86 7.54
CA GLU A 103 15.92 -1.38 6.23
C GLU A 103 15.07 -0.11 6.38
N THR A 104 15.10 0.75 5.36
CA THR A 104 14.26 1.96 5.34
C THR A 104 12.88 1.64 4.78
N ASP A 105 11.85 1.92 5.57
CA ASP A 105 10.44 1.74 5.21
C ASP A 105 9.72 3.09 5.25
N TRP A 106 9.64 3.74 4.09
CA TRP A 106 9.02 5.06 3.96
C TRP A 106 7.50 4.98 4.11
N LYS A 107 6.95 5.84 4.98
CA LYS A 107 5.51 6.01 5.18
C LYS A 107 5.07 7.36 4.63
N LEU A 108 4.44 7.36 3.45
CA LEU A 108 3.93 8.59 2.84
C LEU A 108 2.69 9.08 3.59
N ILE A 109 2.62 10.39 3.84
CA ILE A 109 1.45 11.07 4.39
C ILE A 109 0.72 11.77 3.25
N ALA A 110 -0.54 11.41 3.04
CA ALA A 110 -1.32 11.95 1.95
C ALA A 110 -2.81 12.09 2.30
N ILE A 111 -3.50 12.93 1.54
CA ILE A 111 -4.95 13.14 1.62
C ILE A 111 -5.57 12.90 0.25
N SER A 112 -6.77 12.31 0.19
CA SER A 112 -7.51 12.19 -1.06
C SER A 112 -7.70 13.57 -1.70
N VAL A 113 -7.55 13.68 -3.02
CA VAL A 113 -7.79 14.97 -3.71
C VAL A 113 -9.26 15.38 -3.72
N ASN A 114 -10.16 14.45 -3.39
CA ASN A 114 -11.61 14.67 -3.33
C ASN A 114 -12.13 14.73 -1.90
N ASP A 115 -11.24 14.67 -0.91
CA ASP A 115 -11.62 14.97 0.46
C ASP A 115 -12.19 16.41 0.51
N PRO A 116 -13.36 16.65 1.15
CA PRO A 116 -13.94 17.99 1.25
C PRO A 116 -12.99 19.02 1.88
N GLU A 117 -12.06 18.58 2.72
CA GLU A 117 -11.04 19.41 3.34
C GLU A 117 -9.70 19.42 2.57
N ALA A 118 -9.58 18.70 1.44
CA ALA A 118 -8.32 18.58 0.69
C ALA A 118 -7.68 19.93 0.42
N SER A 119 -8.48 20.95 0.09
CA SER A 119 -8.01 22.32 -0.17
C SER A 119 -7.31 23.00 1.01
N LYS A 120 -7.40 22.47 2.23
CA LYS A 120 -6.72 23.00 3.43
C LYS A 120 -5.31 22.45 3.64
N PHE A 121 -4.96 21.33 3.00
CA PHE A 121 -3.73 20.59 3.28
C PHE A 121 -2.74 20.69 2.12
N HIS A 122 -1.67 21.45 2.22
CA HIS A 122 -0.69 21.63 1.14
C HIS A 122 0.71 21.10 1.50
N ASP A 123 1.04 21.03 2.78
CA ASP A 123 2.27 20.44 3.32
C ASP A 123 2.00 19.75 4.67
N ILE A 124 3.04 19.18 5.28
CA ILE A 124 2.94 18.41 6.51
C ILE A 124 2.51 19.26 7.71
N ASP A 125 2.84 20.56 7.71
CA ASP A 125 2.50 21.47 8.81
C ASP A 125 1.00 21.79 8.83
N ASP A 126 0.30 21.70 7.70
CA ASP A 126 -1.16 21.82 7.67
C ASP A 126 -1.83 20.66 8.42
N VAL A 127 -1.20 19.47 8.42
CA VAL A 127 -1.69 18.34 9.22
C VAL A 127 -1.59 18.68 10.70
N LYS A 128 -0.46 19.20 11.17
CA LYS A 128 -0.30 19.64 12.57
C LYS A 128 -1.32 20.71 12.96
N LYS A 129 -1.56 21.65 12.05
CA LYS A 129 -2.48 22.79 12.26
C LYS A 129 -3.94 22.37 12.32
N TYR A 130 -4.41 21.60 11.34
CA TYR A 130 -5.83 21.28 11.19
C TYR A 130 -6.23 19.95 11.83
N LYS A 131 -5.24 19.09 12.17
CA LYS A 131 -5.42 17.80 12.85
C LYS A 131 -4.38 17.66 13.98
N PRO A 132 -4.46 18.48 15.05
CA PRO A 132 -3.52 18.38 16.16
C PRO A 132 -3.58 16.98 16.80
N GLY A 133 -2.41 16.38 17.05
CA GLY A 133 -2.28 15.03 17.63
C GLY A 133 -2.23 13.88 16.61
N TYR A 134 -2.55 14.13 15.34
CA TYR A 134 -2.63 13.06 14.33
C TYR A 134 -1.27 12.50 13.92
N LEU A 135 -0.26 13.37 13.78
CA LEU A 135 1.10 12.94 13.45
C LEU A 135 1.74 12.20 14.61
N GLU A 136 1.50 12.67 15.84
CA GLU A 136 1.96 12.03 17.07
C GLU A 136 1.32 10.65 17.24
N ALA A 137 0.01 10.52 17.01
CA ALA A 137 -0.69 9.24 17.00
C ALA A 137 -0.15 8.29 15.93
N THR A 138 0.14 8.80 14.72
CA THR A 138 0.73 8.03 13.63
C THR A 138 2.13 7.51 13.98
N LEU A 139 2.98 8.38 14.53
CA LEU A 139 4.32 8.01 14.99
C LEU A 139 4.24 6.94 16.08
N ASN A 140 3.39 7.13 17.09
CA ASN A 140 3.19 6.18 18.17
C ASN A 140 2.67 4.83 17.66
N TRP A 141 1.74 4.82 16.70
CA TRP A 141 1.25 3.58 16.09
C TRP A 141 2.39 2.80 15.45
N PHE A 142 3.18 3.44 14.57
CA PHE A 142 4.32 2.77 13.92
C PHE A 142 5.42 2.38 14.90
N LYS A 143 5.59 3.14 15.99
CA LYS A 143 6.55 2.83 17.04
C LYS A 143 6.18 1.53 17.76
N LEU A 144 4.89 1.33 18.03
CA LEU A 144 4.41 0.35 19.00
C LEU A 144 3.68 -0.86 18.42
N TYR A 145 3.25 -0.85 17.15
CA TYR A 145 2.34 -1.88 16.62
C TYR A 145 2.88 -3.33 16.66
N LYS A 146 4.20 -3.50 16.79
CA LYS A 146 4.83 -4.83 16.91
C LYS A 146 5.10 -5.27 18.35
N VAL A 147 4.91 -4.38 19.32
CA VAL A 147 5.16 -4.67 20.74
C VAL A 147 4.24 -5.77 21.27
N PRO A 148 2.93 -5.82 20.92
CA PRO A 148 2.07 -6.95 21.28
C PRO A 148 2.58 -8.31 20.79
N ASP A 149 3.32 -8.35 19.67
CA ASP A 149 3.95 -9.56 19.14
C ASP A 149 5.26 -9.95 19.87
N GLY A 150 5.62 -9.25 20.96
CA GLY A 150 6.88 -9.44 21.69
C GLY A 150 8.11 -8.87 20.99
N LYS A 151 7.95 -8.04 19.95
CA LYS A 151 9.06 -7.37 19.26
C LYS A 151 9.38 -6.03 19.93
N PRO A 152 10.62 -5.52 19.81
CA PRO A 152 10.96 -4.19 20.32
C PRO A 152 10.22 -3.08 19.57
N GLU A 153 10.21 -1.88 20.16
CA GLU A 153 9.73 -0.67 19.48
C GLU A 153 10.50 -0.45 18.18
N ASN A 154 9.79 -0.03 17.12
CA ASN A 154 10.47 0.33 15.87
C ASN A 154 11.24 1.66 16.02
N GLN A 155 12.30 1.79 15.24
CA GLN A 155 13.13 2.99 15.20
C GLN A 155 12.78 3.87 14.00
N PHE A 156 13.24 5.11 14.01
CA PHE A 156 12.99 6.07 12.94
C PHE A 156 14.27 6.85 12.59
N ALA A 157 14.47 7.12 11.31
CA ALA A 157 15.46 8.11 10.90
C ALA A 157 14.95 9.52 11.26
N PHE A 158 15.85 10.50 11.20
CA PHE A 158 15.55 11.90 11.52
C PHE A 158 14.86 12.09 12.88
N ASN A 159 15.15 11.21 13.86
CA ASN A 159 14.55 11.23 15.18
C ASN A 159 13.00 11.18 15.17
N GLY A 160 12.40 10.50 14.19
CA GLY A 160 10.94 10.41 14.05
C GLY A 160 10.27 11.66 13.48
N GLU A 161 11.04 12.63 12.97
CA GLU A 161 10.50 13.82 12.34
C GLU A 161 9.84 13.49 10.99
N PHE A 162 8.61 13.96 10.80
CA PHE A 162 7.97 13.96 9.50
C PHE A 162 8.62 14.99 8.57
N LYS A 163 9.03 14.56 7.39
CA LYS A 163 9.59 15.47 6.37
C LYS A 163 8.49 16.05 5.49
N SER A 164 8.75 17.24 4.95
CA SER A 164 7.81 18.01 4.14
C SER A 164 7.40 17.29 2.85
N LYS A 165 6.37 17.82 2.21
CA LYS A 165 5.94 17.39 0.87
C LYS A 165 7.07 17.39 -0.14
N ALA A 166 7.91 18.44 -0.14
CA ALA A 166 9.01 18.55 -1.09
C ALA A 166 9.99 17.39 -0.95
N PHE A 167 10.37 17.04 0.29
CA PHE A 167 11.24 15.89 0.56
C PHE A 167 10.55 14.57 0.15
N ALA A 168 9.27 14.41 0.48
CA ALA A 168 8.49 13.24 0.11
C ALA A 168 8.44 13.01 -1.41
N LEU A 169 8.32 14.09 -2.20
CA LEU A 169 8.33 14.02 -3.66
C LEU A 169 9.67 13.55 -4.22
N GLU A 170 10.79 13.93 -3.61
CA GLU A 170 12.12 13.40 -4.01
C GLU A 170 12.27 11.91 -3.68
N VAL A 171 11.75 11.46 -2.53
CA VAL A 171 11.68 10.01 -2.20
C VAL A 171 10.85 9.25 -3.23
N ILE A 172 9.67 9.75 -3.59
CA ILE A 172 8.79 9.15 -4.60
C ILE A 172 9.51 9.10 -5.96
N LYS A 173 10.15 10.19 -6.37
CA LYS A 173 10.89 10.27 -7.62
C LYS A 173 12.04 9.24 -7.66
N SER A 174 12.84 9.16 -6.60
CA SER A 174 13.94 8.21 -6.49
C SER A 174 13.46 6.76 -6.57
N THR A 175 12.44 6.40 -5.79
CA THR A 175 11.84 5.05 -5.80
C THR A 175 11.18 4.70 -7.13
N HIS A 176 10.59 5.68 -7.82
CA HIS A 176 10.04 5.48 -9.16
C HIS A 176 11.14 5.21 -10.19
N GLU A 177 12.30 5.87 -10.10
CA GLU A 177 13.45 5.56 -10.97
C GLU A 177 14.01 4.16 -10.69
N CYS A 178 14.07 3.72 -9.43
CA CYS A 178 14.40 2.34 -9.10
C CYS A 178 13.41 1.34 -9.72
N TRP A 179 12.11 1.62 -9.67
CA TRP A 179 11.08 0.81 -10.32
C TRP A 179 11.22 0.78 -11.85
N LYS A 180 11.55 1.90 -12.49
CA LYS A 180 11.83 1.92 -13.94
C LYS A 180 13.04 1.05 -14.28
N ALA A 181 14.11 1.14 -13.49
CA ALA A 181 15.29 0.30 -13.69
C ALA A 181 14.95 -1.18 -13.55
N LEU A 182 14.15 -1.55 -12.55
CA LEU A 182 13.65 -2.90 -12.33
C LEU A 182 12.86 -3.40 -13.55
N LEU A 183 11.83 -2.65 -13.98
CA LEU A 183 10.98 -3.03 -15.10
C LEU A 183 11.70 -3.09 -16.44
N MET A 184 12.81 -2.38 -16.59
CA MET A 184 13.66 -2.41 -17.77
C MET A 184 14.81 -3.41 -17.66
N LYS A 185 14.80 -4.29 -16.64
CA LYS A 185 15.84 -5.30 -16.37
C LYS A 185 17.25 -4.69 -16.26
N LYS A 186 17.35 -3.45 -15.78
CA LYS A 186 18.62 -2.73 -15.54
C LYS A 186 19.21 -2.99 -14.15
N CYS A 187 18.49 -3.71 -13.29
CA CYS A 187 18.97 -4.22 -12.01
C CYS A 187 18.43 -5.63 -11.75
N ASP A 188 19.02 -6.33 -10.78
CA ASP A 188 18.54 -7.64 -10.35
C ASP A 188 17.21 -7.49 -9.57
N GLY A 189 16.14 -8.04 -10.15
CA GLY A 189 14.80 -8.05 -9.57
C GLY A 189 14.59 -9.11 -8.49
N GLY A 190 15.52 -10.06 -8.33
CA GLY A 190 15.39 -11.17 -7.39
C GLY A 190 14.07 -11.92 -7.61
N ALA A 191 13.26 -12.02 -6.55
CA ALA A 191 11.97 -12.72 -6.57
C ALA A 191 10.79 -11.86 -7.07
N ILE A 192 11.00 -10.61 -7.48
CA ILE A 192 9.90 -9.73 -7.91
C ILE A 192 9.41 -10.15 -9.30
N ASN A 193 8.13 -10.56 -9.37
CA ASN A 193 7.46 -10.77 -10.65
C ASN A 193 7.21 -9.41 -11.32
N CYS A 194 7.81 -9.20 -12.49
CA CYS A 194 7.74 -7.95 -13.25
C CYS A 194 6.74 -8.02 -14.43
N THR A 195 5.99 -9.11 -14.58
CA THR A 195 5.00 -9.30 -15.65
C THR A 195 3.97 -8.17 -15.64
N ASN A 196 3.79 -7.54 -16.80
CA ASN A 196 2.92 -6.38 -16.98
C ASN A 196 2.27 -6.41 -18.36
N VAL A 197 1.20 -5.67 -18.56
CA VAL A 197 0.44 -5.68 -19.84
C VAL A 197 0.35 -4.32 -20.52
N GLN A 198 0.78 -3.23 -19.87
CA GLN A 198 0.68 -1.87 -20.40
C GLN A 198 2.03 -1.20 -20.66
N VAL A 199 3.13 -1.72 -20.10
CA VAL A 199 4.46 -1.13 -20.30
C VAL A 199 5.11 -1.79 -21.52
N CYS A 200 4.72 -1.35 -22.72
CA CYS A 200 5.11 -1.98 -24.00
C CYS A 200 6.62 -2.16 -24.20
N ASP A 201 7.44 -1.24 -23.68
CA ASP A 201 8.90 -1.29 -23.80
C ASP A 201 9.56 -2.20 -22.75
N SER A 202 8.79 -2.73 -21.80
CA SER A 202 9.31 -3.63 -20.77
C SER A 202 9.60 -5.01 -21.38
N PRO A 203 10.78 -5.60 -21.11
CA PRO A 203 11.06 -7.00 -21.47
C PRO A 203 10.16 -8.01 -20.75
N PHE A 204 9.35 -7.58 -19.78
CA PHE A 204 8.40 -8.40 -19.04
C PHE A 204 6.95 -8.20 -19.50
N HIS A 205 6.74 -7.43 -20.57
CA HIS A 205 5.42 -7.23 -21.14
C HIS A 205 4.82 -8.57 -21.64
N CYS A 206 3.56 -8.84 -21.29
CA CYS A 206 2.78 -9.97 -21.78
C CYS A 206 1.48 -9.52 -22.44
N THR A 207 0.89 -10.43 -23.21
CA THR A 207 -0.40 -10.25 -23.87
C THR A 207 -1.57 -10.37 -22.88
N GLN A 208 -2.74 -9.91 -23.29
CA GLN A 208 -3.95 -10.03 -22.47
C GLN A 208 -4.38 -11.49 -22.29
N GLU A 209 -4.15 -12.32 -23.31
CA GLU A 209 -4.44 -13.75 -23.29
C GLU A 209 -3.55 -14.48 -22.28
N GLU A 210 -2.26 -14.14 -22.23
CA GLU A 210 -1.33 -14.66 -21.23
C GLU A 210 -1.72 -14.21 -19.82
N ALA A 211 -2.04 -12.93 -19.62
CA ALA A 211 -2.49 -12.42 -18.33
C ALA A 211 -3.76 -13.12 -17.84
N ARG A 212 -4.76 -13.33 -18.71
CA ARG A 212 -5.98 -14.10 -18.39
C ARG A 212 -5.65 -15.54 -18.00
N SER A 213 -4.78 -16.20 -18.76
CA SER A 213 -4.39 -17.58 -18.50
C SER A 213 -3.73 -17.74 -17.12
N LEU A 214 -2.92 -16.76 -16.69
CA LEU A 214 -2.32 -16.75 -15.34
C LEU A 214 -3.38 -16.66 -14.23
N VAL A 215 -4.41 -15.82 -14.42
CA VAL A 215 -5.51 -15.69 -13.46
C VAL A 215 -6.36 -16.97 -13.41
N ASP A 216 -6.64 -17.58 -14.56
CA ASP A 216 -7.46 -18.79 -14.66
C ASP A 216 -6.77 -20.03 -14.07
N GLN A 217 -5.44 -20.08 -14.06
CA GLN A 217 -4.67 -21.14 -13.41
C GLN A 217 -4.74 -21.05 -11.88
N ASP A 218 -5.01 -19.87 -11.31
CA ASP A 218 -5.11 -19.63 -9.87
C ASP A 218 -6.48 -20.07 -9.28
N ARG A 219 -7.09 -21.11 -9.84
CA ARG A 219 -8.35 -21.70 -9.37
C ARG A 219 -8.16 -22.36 -8.00
N SER A 220 -8.34 -21.59 -6.93
CA SER A 220 -8.55 -22.13 -5.59
C SER A 220 -9.92 -22.82 -5.48
N VAL A 221 -9.91 -24.01 -4.89
CA VAL A 221 -11.01 -24.95 -4.63
C VAL A 221 -12.27 -24.29 -4.04
N SER A 222 -13.43 -24.88 -4.36
CA SER A 222 -14.76 -24.51 -3.86
C SER A 222 -14.81 -24.27 -2.36
N SER A 223 -15.45 -23.16 -1.98
CA SER A 223 -15.64 -22.66 -0.62
C SER A 223 -16.49 -23.58 0.27
N SER A 224 -16.03 -23.79 1.50
CA SER A 224 -16.91 -24.02 2.66
C SER A 224 -17.07 -22.67 3.40
N PRO A 225 -18.26 -22.31 3.89
CA PRO A 225 -18.45 -21.09 4.65
C PRO A 225 -17.94 -21.31 6.07
N ASN A 226 -16.78 -20.75 6.40
CA ASN A 226 -16.46 -20.43 7.80
C ASN A 226 -16.43 -18.90 7.92
N GLU A 227 -17.51 -18.36 8.46
CA GLU A 227 -17.50 -17.11 9.22
C GLU A 227 -17.20 -17.50 10.68
N GLU A 228 -15.92 -17.52 11.06
CA GLU A 228 -15.57 -17.36 12.46
C GLU A 228 -14.85 -16.04 12.59
N SER A 229 -15.54 -15.05 13.18
CA SER A 229 -14.90 -13.85 13.69
C SER A 229 -13.84 -14.29 14.69
N ASN A 230 -12.56 -14.14 14.34
CA ASN A 230 -11.49 -14.49 15.25
C ASN A 230 -11.54 -13.54 16.45
N GLU A 231 -11.87 -14.05 17.65
CA GLU A 231 -12.02 -13.26 18.87
C GLU A 231 -10.75 -12.45 19.21
N GLU A 232 -9.58 -12.91 18.74
CA GLU A 232 -8.30 -12.22 18.83
C GLU A 232 -8.28 -10.84 18.14
N GLU A 233 -9.07 -10.64 17.06
CA GLU A 233 -9.12 -9.36 16.34
C GLU A 233 -9.84 -8.24 17.12
N GLN A 234 -10.55 -8.59 18.21
CA GLN A 234 -11.26 -7.64 19.06
C GLN A 234 -10.49 -7.28 20.35
N VAL A 235 -9.26 -7.77 20.51
CA VAL A 235 -8.46 -7.57 21.72
C VAL A 235 -7.81 -6.18 21.74
N TRP A 236 -7.98 -5.47 22.86
CA TRP A 236 -7.26 -4.23 23.13
C TRP A 236 -5.93 -4.51 23.85
N HIS A 237 -4.83 -4.09 23.24
CA HIS A 237 -3.51 -4.13 23.86
C HIS A 237 -3.16 -2.79 24.50
N PHE A 238 -3.03 -2.77 25.83
CA PHE A 238 -2.60 -1.60 26.59
C PHE A 238 -1.11 -1.73 26.92
N LEU A 239 -0.29 -0.86 26.33
CA LEU A 239 1.14 -0.80 26.60
C LEU A 239 1.37 0.12 27.80
N GLY A 240 1.89 -0.42 28.90
CA GLY A 240 2.24 0.35 30.09
C GLY A 240 3.24 1.46 29.75
N LYS A 241 3.09 2.62 30.41
CA LYS A 241 4.04 3.74 30.30
C LYS A 241 5.30 3.48 31.12
#